data_AF-A0A954W952-F1
#
_entry.id   AF-A0A954W952-F1
#
_cell.length_a   1.000
_cell.length_b   1.000
_cell.length_c   1.000
_cell.angle_alpha   90.00
_cell.angle_beta   90.00
_cell.angle_gamma   90.00
#
_symmetry.space_group_name_H-M   'P 1'
#
loop_
_entity.id
_entity.type
_entity.pdbx_description
1 polymer ?
#
loop_
_entity_poly.entity_id
_entity_poly.type
_entity_poly.pdbx_seq_one_letter_code
_entity_poly.pdbx_strand_id
1 'polypeptide(L)'
;MAVKPKREDLQPGENLCSHCTAKCCRYFALPIDKPESFRDFEFIRWYLLHDRASVFVEDDTWYLLVHTVCKHLQDDHRCGIYETRPQICREYTTDACEYDDDWTYEKYFETPEQIEEYMEATLPRGRKQSIRGRRPALLPVLSS
;
A
#
# COMPACT_ATOMS: atom_id res chain seq x y z
N MET A 1 16.61 -12.75 21.51
CA MET A 1 16.74 -11.97 20.27
C MET A 1 17.54 -10.73 20.59
N ALA A 2 18.53 -10.38 19.76
CA ALA A 2 19.25 -9.12 19.91
C ALA A 2 18.25 -7.95 19.71
N VAL A 3 18.41 -6.89 20.50
CA VAL A 3 17.58 -5.68 20.39
C VAL A 3 18.00 -4.94 19.12
N LYS A 4 17.04 -4.63 18.23
CA LYS A 4 17.26 -3.79 17.05
C LYS A 4 17.66 -2.38 17.53
N PRO A 5 18.83 -1.85 17.15
CA PRO A 5 19.24 -0.50 17.54
C PRO A 5 18.34 0.52 16.86
N LYS A 6 18.05 1.65 17.51
CA LYS A 6 17.42 2.78 16.82
C LYS A 6 18.47 3.51 15.98
N ARG A 7 18.01 4.32 15.03
CA ARG A 7 18.90 5.18 14.24
C ARG A 7 19.77 6.10 15.11
N GLU A 8 19.23 6.63 16.20
CA GLU A 8 19.93 7.52 17.14
C GLU A 8 21.08 6.84 17.91
N ASP A 9 21.07 5.50 17.99
CA ASP A 9 22.06 4.71 18.72
C ASP A 9 23.27 4.32 17.85
N LEU A 10 23.22 4.58 16.53
CA LEU A 10 24.27 4.18 15.59
C LEU A 10 25.51 5.08 15.65
N GLN A 11 26.68 4.47 15.50
CA GLN A 11 27.93 5.22 15.47
C GLN A 11 28.06 6.02 14.16
N PRO A 12 28.81 7.15 14.17
CA PRO A 12 29.09 7.89 12.94
C PRO A 12 29.74 7.00 11.87
N GLY A 13 29.13 6.94 10.68
CA GLY A 13 29.60 6.12 9.55
C GLY A 13 29.07 4.69 9.54
N GLU A 14 28.29 4.29 10.54
CA GLU A 14 27.63 2.99 10.56
C GLU A 14 26.42 2.95 9.60
N ASN A 15 26.26 1.85 8.88
CA ASN A 15 25.18 1.70 7.91
C ASN A 15 23.95 1.05 8.57
N LEU A 16 22.84 1.81 8.64
CA LEU A 16 21.55 1.38 9.17
C LEU A 16 21.06 0.05 8.60
N CYS A 17 21.28 -0.21 7.31
CA CYS A 17 20.84 -1.43 6.64
C CYS A 17 21.54 -2.68 7.19
N SER A 18 22.71 -2.56 7.84
CA SER A 18 23.40 -3.68 8.49
C SER A 18 22.65 -4.23 9.70
N HIS A 19 21.68 -3.48 10.22
CA HIS A 19 20.85 -3.83 11.37
C HIS A 19 19.39 -4.11 10.97
N CYS A 20 19.09 -4.06 9.67
CA CYS A 20 17.75 -4.22 9.12
C CYS A 20 17.52 -5.65 8.62
N THR A 21 16.26 -6.11 8.62
CA THR A 21 15.83 -7.39 8.03
C THR A 21 15.56 -7.31 6.51
N ALA A 22 16.17 -6.31 5.86
CA ALA A 22 16.07 -6.00 4.43
C ALA A 22 14.63 -5.77 3.92
N LYS A 23 13.82 -4.99 4.65
CA LYS A 23 12.44 -4.67 4.25
C LYS A 23 12.32 -4.16 2.81
N CYS A 24 13.17 -3.21 2.42
CA CYS A 24 13.21 -2.62 1.07
C CYS A 24 13.58 -3.63 -0.06
N CYS A 25 14.07 -4.82 0.27
CA CYS A 25 14.33 -5.89 -0.70
C CYS A 25 13.21 -6.95 -0.74
N ARG A 26 12.10 -6.74 -0.01
CA ARG A 26 10.96 -7.67 0.11
C ARG A 26 9.69 -7.15 -0.58
N TYR A 27 9.77 -6.00 -1.23
CA TYR A 27 8.74 -5.46 -2.09
C TYR A 27 9.37 -4.51 -3.13
N PHE A 28 8.57 -4.08 -4.09
CA PHE A 28 8.82 -2.85 -4.84
C PHE A 28 7.53 -2.02 -4.92
N ALA A 29 7.70 -0.71 -4.97
CA ALA A 29 6.59 0.24 -5.12
C ALA A 29 6.73 0.96 -6.46
N LEU A 30 5.61 1.14 -7.16
CA LEU A 30 5.55 1.92 -8.39
C LEU A 30 4.52 3.03 -8.22
N PRO A 31 4.84 4.28 -8.60
CA PRO A 31 3.83 5.33 -8.64
C PRO A 31 2.76 4.96 -9.67
N ILE A 32 1.51 5.18 -9.30
CA ILE A 32 0.35 5.07 -10.18
C ILE A 32 -0.40 6.41 -10.19
N ASP A 33 -1.17 6.64 -11.24
CA ASP A 33 -2.00 7.84 -11.32
C ASP A 33 -3.04 7.86 -10.21
N LYS A 34 -3.31 9.04 -9.66
CA LYS A 34 -4.39 9.25 -8.70
C LYS A 34 -5.72 8.88 -9.37
N PRO A 35 -6.56 8.00 -8.76
CA PRO A 35 -7.83 7.62 -9.35
C PRO A 35 -8.82 8.79 -9.32
N GLU A 36 -9.41 9.13 -10.47
CA GLU A 36 -10.38 10.22 -10.60
C GLU A 36 -11.77 9.74 -11.02
N SER A 37 -11.87 8.51 -11.53
CA SER A 37 -13.11 7.92 -12.02
C SER A 37 -13.38 6.54 -11.42
N PHE A 38 -14.63 6.08 -11.52
CA PHE A 38 -15.03 4.72 -11.16
C PHE A 38 -14.12 3.66 -11.81
N ARG A 39 -13.76 3.88 -13.09
CA ARG A 39 -12.91 2.95 -13.83
C ARG A 39 -11.50 2.87 -13.25
N ASP A 40 -10.96 3.98 -12.75
CA ASP A 40 -9.62 4.00 -12.16
C ASP A 40 -9.61 3.25 -10.82
N PHE A 41 -10.67 3.43 -10.02
CA PHE A 41 -10.86 2.65 -8.79
C PHE A 41 -11.04 1.15 -9.07
N GLU A 42 -11.70 0.76 -10.15
CA GLU A 42 -11.82 -0.65 -10.55
C GLU A 42 -10.46 -1.27 -10.93
N PHE A 43 -9.52 -0.49 -11.49
CA PHE A 43 -8.15 -0.99 -11.69
C PHE A 43 -7.44 -1.25 -10.37
N ILE A 44 -7.58 -0.34 -9.40
CA ILE A 44 -6.99 -0.52 -8.07
C ILE A 44 -7.60 -1.72 -7.36
N ARG A 45 -8.94 -1.86 -7.42
CA ARG A 45 -9.67 -3.02 -6.92
C ARG A 45 -9.12 -4.31 -7.54
N TRP A 46 -8.89 -4.33 -8.85
CA TRP A 46 -8.29 -5.48 -9.55
C TRP A 46 -6.86 -5.79 -9.07
N TYR A 47 -6.02 -4.79 -8.78
CA TYR A 47 -4.69 -5.03 -8.20
C TYR A 47 -4.81 -5.78 -6.86
N LEU A 48 -5.69 -5.32 -5.98
CA LEU A 48 -5.89 -5.88 -4.63
C LEU A 48 -6.60 -7.25 -4.60
N LEU A 49 -7.08 -7.75 -5.74
CA LEU A 49 -7.52 -9.16 -5.84
C LEU A 49 -6.35 -10.16 -5.81
N HIS A 50 -5.10 -9.67 -5.92
CA HIS A 50 -3.91 -10.50 -5.87
C HIS A 50 -3.31 -10.46 -4.46
N ASP A 51 -3.03 -11.64 -3.89
CA ASP A 51 -2.54 -11.87 -2.52
C ASP A 51 -1.30 -11.05 -2.10
N ARG A 52 -0.53 -10.54 -3.06
CA ARG A 52 0.74 -9.83 -2.81
C ARG A 52 0.73 -8.41 -3.32
N ALA A 53 -0.43 -7.75 -3.28
CA ALA A 53 -0.58 -6.35 -3.66
C ALA A 53 -1.15 -5.52 -2.50
N SER A 54 -0.65 -4.30 -2.35
CA SER A 54 -1.26 -3.26 -1.53
C SER A 54 -1.16 -1.93 -2.27
N VAL A 55 -1.98 -0.95 -1.91
CA VAL A 55 -1.90 0.40 -2.47
C VAL A 55 -1.81 1.41 -1.33
N PHE A 56 -0.89 2.35 -1.41
CA PHE A 56 -0.74 3.39 -0.38
C PHE A 56 -0.64 4.78 -0.99
N VAL A 57 -0.87 5.79 -0.14
CA VAL A 57 -0.75 7.20 -0.52
C VAL A 57 0.22 7.90 0.42
N GLU A 58 1.13 8.65 -0.18
CA GLU A 58 2.15 9.46 0.48
C GLU A 58 2.38 10.72 -0.35
N ASP A 59 2.30 11.90 0.29
CA ASP A 59 2.44 13.20 -0.36
C ASP A 59 1.54 13.34 -1.60
N ASP A 60 0.25 13.02 -1.44
CA ASP A 60 -0.77 12.97 -2.51
C ASP A 60 -0.47 12.00 -3.68
N THR A 61 0.64 11.26 -3.64
CA THR A 61 1.05 10.31 -4.67
C THR A 61 0.57 8.91 -4.33
N TRP A 62 -0.02 8.22 -5.32
CA TRP A 62 -0.49 6.86 -5.15
C TRP A 62 0.58 5.87 -5.59
N TYR A 63 0.74 4.78 -4.84
CA TYR A 63 1.72 3.74 -5.12
C TYR A 63 1.09 2.36 -5.10
N LEU A 64 1.37 1.56 -6.12
CA LEU A 64 1.14 0.12 -6.09
C LEU A 64 2.37 -0.56 -5.47
N LEU A 65 2.14 -1.24 -4.35
CA LEU A 65 3.12 -2.03 -3.64
C LEU A 65 2.95 -3.51 -4.01
N VAL A 66 4.00 -4.12 -4.56
CA VAL A 66 4.03 -5.56 -4.85
C VAL A 66 4.96 -6.25 -3.87
N HIS A 67 4.38 -7.08 -3.01
CA HIS A 67 5.10 -7.83 -1.98
C HIS A 67 5.81 -9.02 -2.61
N THR A 68 7.11 -8.90 -2.82
CA THR A 68 7.91 -9.99 -3.39
C THR A 68 9.37 -9.87 -2.98
N VAL A 69 9.98 -11.01 -2.68
CA VAL A 69 11.38 -11.06 -2.26
C VAL A 69 12.29 -10.92 -3.48
N CYS A 70 13.27 -10.01 -3.40
CA CYS A 70 14.33 -9.88 -4.38
C CYS A 70 15.11 -11.20 -4.49
N LYS A 71 15.25 -11.72 -5.72
CA LYS A 71 15.97 -12.99 -6.00
C LYS A 71 17.45 -13.00 -5.60
N HIS A 72 18.04 -11.84 -5.31
CA HIS A 72 19.43 -11.71 -4.91
C HIS A 72 19.61 -11.45 -3.41
N LEU A 73 18.52 -11.37 -2.63
CA LEU A 73 18.59 -11.23 -1.19
C LEU A 73 19.19 -12.51 -0.57
N GLN A 74 20.23 -12.34 0.25
CA GLN A 74 20.90 -13.44 0.94
C GLN A 74 20.31 -13.67 2.35
N ASP A 75 20.67 -14.79 2.97
CA ASP A 75 20.18 -15.19 4.31
C ASP A 75 20.64 -14.22 5.41
N ASP A 76 21.75 -13.51 5.20
CA ASP A 76 22.28 -12.47 6.10
C ASP A 76 21.66 -11.08 5.85
N HIS A 77 20.58 -11.02 5.05
CA HIS A 77 19.87 -9.80 4.68
C HIS A 77 20.68 -8.81 3.81
N ARG A 78 21.76 -9.27 3.17
CA ARG A 78 22.57 -8.47 2.23
C ARG A 78 22.23 -8.76 0.78
N CYS A 79 22.57 -7.82 -0.10
CA CYS A 79 22.37 -7.95 -1.54
C CYS A 79 23.53 -8.75 -2.17
N GLY A 80 23.23 -9.90 -2.78
CA GLY A 80 24.23 -10.74 -3.45
C GLY A 80 24.80 -10.16 -4.75
N ILE A 81 24.23 -9.06 -5.26
CA ILE A 81 24.72 -8.35 -6.45
C ILE A 81 25.04 -6.88 -6.15
N TYR A 82 25.50 -6.57 -4.93
CA TYR A 82 25.68 -5.20 -4.46
C TYR A 82 26.45 -4.31 -5.45
N GLU A 83 27.56 -4.80 -6.01
CA GLU A 83 28.41 -4.06 -6.95
C GLU A 83 27.80 -3.87 -8.33
N THR A 84 26.89 -4.76 -8.75
CA THR A 84 26.24 -4.75 -10.08
C THR A 84 24.74 -4.45 -9.97
N ARG A 85 24.29 -3.88 -8.85
CA ARG A 85 22.87 -3.57 -8.61
C ARG A 85 22.33 -2.55 -9.63
N PRO A 86 21.02 -2.61 -9.95
CA PRO A 86 20.37 -1.62 -10.81
C PRO A 86 20.47 -0.21 -10.22
N GLN A 87 20.35 0.81 -11.09
CA GLN A 87 20.53 2.21 -10.71
C GLN A 87 19.58 2.65 -9.57
N ILE A 88 18.30 2.24 -9.62
CA ILE A 88 17.33 2.53 -8.55
C ILE A 88 17.79 2.05 -7.16
N CYS A 89 18.47 0.90 -7.09
CA CYS A 89 19.03 0.39 -5.84
C CYS A 89 20.31 1.12 -5.41
N ARG A 90 21.00 1.82 -6.33
CA ARG A 90 22.17 2.64 -6.01
C ARG A 90 21.78 4.01 -5.47
N GLU A 91 20.67 4.54 -5.97
CA GLU A 91 20.15 5.86 -5.61
C GLU A 91 19.37 5.85 -4.28
N TYR A 92 19.04 4.66 -3.76
CA TYR A 92 18.38 4.52 -2.46
C TYR A 92 19.19 5.15 -1.31
N THR A 93 18.53 6.00 -0.52
CA THR A 93 19.09 6.58 0.71
C THR A 93 18.28 6.15 1.92
N THR A 94 18.87 6.29 3.11
CA THR A 94 18.21 5.96 4.38
C THR A 94 17.38 7.13 4.93
N ASP A 95 17.25 8.25 4.22
CA ASP A 95 16.68 9.49 4.78
C ASP A 95 15.19 9.35 5.11
N ALA A 96 14.42 8.73 4.20
CA ALA A 96 13.00 8.40 4.37
C ALA A 96 12.78 6.88 4.53
N CYS A 97 13.72 6.19 5.19
CA CYS A 97 13.64 4.74 5.36
C CYS A 97 12.69 4.35 6.51
N GLU A 98 11.78 3.40 6.26
CA GLU A 98 10.86 2.74 7.23
C GLU A 98 11.55 1.88 8.31
N TYR A 99 12.84 2.12 8.57
CA TYR A 99 13.60 1.35 9.54
C TYR A 99 13.04 1.50 10.94
N ASP A 100 12.69 2.70 11.40
CA ASP A 100 12.31 2.92 12.80
C ASP A 100 10.84 2.54 13.12
N ASP A 101 10.11 1.93 12.16
CA ASP A 101 8.73 1.43 12.32
C ASP A 101 7.69 2.48 12.76
N ASP A 102 8.03 3.77 12.72
CA ASP A 102 7.20 4.91 13.12
C ASP A 102 6.41 5.54 11.97
N TRP A 103 6.49 4.95 10.77
CA TRP A 103 5.87 5.48 9.58
C TRP A 103 4.36 5.26 9.56
N THR A 104 3.61 6.33 9.29
CA THR A 104 2.16 6.27 9.05
C THR A 104 1.85 6.71 7.63
N TYR A 105 1.24 5.83 6.84
CA TYR A 105 0.71 6.19 5.52
C TYR A 105 -0.51 7.11 5.66
N GLU A 106 -0.71 8.02 4.71
CA GLU A 106 -1.96 8.80 4.66
C GLU A 106 -3.15 7.87 4.44
N LYS A 107 -2.96 6.87 3.57
CA LYS A 107 -3.93 5.83 3.22
C LYS A 107 -3.16 4.56 2.90
N TYR A 108 -3.69 3.42 3.32
CA TYR A 108 -3.12 2.10 3.03
C TYR A 108 -4.27 1.13 2.79
N PHE A 109 -4.29 0.51 1.61
CA PHE A 109 -5.33 -0.39 1.12
C PHE A 109 -4.73 -1.76 0.86
N GLU A 110 -5.32 -2.78 1.48
CA GLU A 110 -4.93 -4.18 1.41
C GLU A 110 -6.02 -5.04 0.79
N THR A 111 -7.27 -4.57 0.79
CA THR A 111 -8.41 -5.34 0.26
C THR A 111 -9.20 -4.54 -0.77
N PRO A 112 -9.81 -5.22 -1.75
CA PRO A 112 -10.67 -4.56 -2.75
C PRO A 112 -11.88 -3.85 -2.11
N GLU A 113 -12.40 -4.34 -0.98
CA GLU A 113 -13.53 -3.74 -0.27
C GLU A 113 -13.18 -2.35 0.29
N GLN A 114 -11.96 -2.16 0.79
CA GLN A 114 -11.53 -0.84 1.28
C GLN A 114 -11.52 0.21 0.17
N ILE A 115 -11.19 -0.21 -1.06
CA ILE A 115 -11.24 0.67 -2.25
C ILE A 115 -12.68 0.96 -2.66
N GLU A 116 -13.56 -0.04 -2.59
CA GLU A 116 -14.99 0.16 -2.84
C GLU A 116 -15.60 1.18 -1.88
N GLU A 117 -15.34 1.04 -0.58
CA GLU A 117 -15.78 1.99 0.45
C GLU A 117 -15.22 3.40 0.21
N TYR A 118 -13.92 3.50 -0.12
CA TYR A 118 -13.28 4.78 -0.40
C TYR A 118 -13.85 5.44 -1.66
N MET A 119 -14.09 4.67 -2.72
CA MET A 119 -14.71 5.14 -3.97
C MET A 119 -16.12 5.67 -3.72
N GLU A 120 -16.95 4.96 -2.96
CA GLU A 120 -18.31 5.40 -2.61
C GLU A 120 -18.34 6.71 -1.83
N ALA A 121 -17.34 6.94 -0.98
CA ALA A 121 -17.22 8.14 -0.16
C ALA A 121 -16.68 9.35 -0.95
N THR A 122 -15.84 9.12 -1.96
CA THR A 122 -15.11 10.19 -2.66
C THR A 122 -15.70 10.58 -4.00
N LEU A 123 -16.31 9.64 -4.73
CA LEU A 123 -16.92 9.97 -6.00
C LEU A 123 -18.29 10.65 -5.81
N PRO A 124 -18.59 11.72 -6.56
CA PRO A 124 -19.90 12.35 -6.52
C PRO A 124 -20.95 11.32 -6.93
N ARG A 125 -21.92 11.05 -6.04
CA ARG A 125 -23.04 10.15 -6.34
C ARG A 125 -23.73 10.65 -7.62
N GLY A 126 -23.58 9.89 -8.70
CA GLY A 126 -24.40 10.09 -9.89
C GLY A 126 -25.86 10.15 -9.46
N ARG A 127 -26.58 11.21 -9.87
CA ARG A 127 -28.00 11.40 -9.55
C ARG A 127 -28.75 10.07 -9.73
N LYS A 128 -29.38 9.60 -8.65
CA LYS A 128 -30.38 8.51 -8.55
C LYS A 128 -29.88 7.14 -8.07
N GLN A 129 -29.48 7.06 -6.80
CA GLN A 129 -30.06 6.02 -5.95
C GLN A 129 -30.66 6.69 -4.73
N SER A 130 -31.99 6.79 -4.74
CA SER A 130 -32.75 7.16 -3.57
C SER A 130 -32.35 6.22 -2.44
N ILE A 131 -31.96 6.76 -1.28
CA ILE A 131 -31.74 6.00 -0.04
C ILE A 131 -33.03 5.24 0.37
N ARG A 132 -34.18 5.67 -0.15
CA ARG A 132 -35.45 4.95 0.00
C ARG A 132 -35.45 3.76 -0.95
N GLY A 133 -35.51 2.56 -0.37
CA GLY A 133 -35.78 1.32 -1.10
C GLY A 133 -37.12 1.34 -1.83
N ARG A 134 -37.37 0.32 -2.65
CA ARG A 134 -38.63 0.17 -3.40
C ARG A 134 -39.82 0.26 -2.42
N ARG A 135 -40.84 1.07 -2.76
CA ARG A 135 -42.06 1.19 -1.94
C ARG A 135 -42.61 -0.22 -1.69
N PRO A 136 -42.79 -0.64 -0.41
CA PRO A 136 -43.32 -1.97 -0.11
C PRO A 136 -44.72 -2.14 -0.72
N ALA A 137 -45.05 -3.39 -1.08
CA ALA A 137 -46.39 -3.71 -1.56
C ALA A 137 -47.42 -3.30 -0.49
N LEU A 138 -48.57 -2.76 -0.93
CA LEU A 138 -49.67 -2.45 -0.02
C LEU A 138 -50.12 -3.75 0.64
N LEU A 139 -50.25 -3.74 1.97
CA LEU A 139 -50.78 -4.87 2.71
C LEU A 139 -52.21 -5.16 2.24
N PRO A 140 -52.61 -6.43 2.05
CA PRO A 140 -53.99 -6.75 1.75
C PRO A 140 -54.87 -6.32 2.91
N VAL A 141 -55.80 -5.40 2.63
CA VAL A 141 -56.88 -5.07 3.57
C VAL A 141 -57.90 -6.20 3.44
N LEU A 142 -58.00 -7.04 4.48
CA LEU A 142 -59.07 -8.02 4.58
C LEU A 142 -60.36 -7.27 4.91
N SER A 143 -61.27 -7.15 3.93
CA SER A 143 -62.63 -6.73 4.19
C SER A 143 -63.37 -7.83 4.94
N SER A 144 -63.70 -7.56 6.20
CA SER A 144 -64.65 -8.31 7.03
C SER A 144 -66.08 -8.15 6.56
#